data_AF-A0A2D0S6B3-F1
#
_entry.id   AF-A0A2D0S6B3-F1
#
_cell.length_a   1.000
_cell.length_b   1.000
_cell.length_c   1.000
_cell.angle_alpha   90.00
_cell.angle_beta   90.00
_cell.angle_gamma   90.00
#
_symmetry.space_group_name_H-M   'P 1'
#
loop_
_entity.id
_entity.type
_entity.pdbx_description
1 polymer ?
#
loop_
_entity_poly.entity_id
_entity_poly.type
_entity_poly.pdbx_seq_one_letter_code
_entity_poly.pdbx_strand_id
1 'polypeptide(L)'
;MSLSENDKQMVKTLWAKISPAADQLGCEALSRLATFYTFIFHLHLHQHLLTDVLFLGLANELPPFHCYCRMFLVFPQTKTYFAHWPDLSLGSDSVKKHGKKVMNSVGEAVNNIDDLFGGLSSLSELHAFQLRIDPTNFKILSHNILVVIANRFPDDFSVEAHLSLEKFFARVALAMSDKYR
;
A
#
# COMPACT_ATOMS: atom_id res chain seq x y z
N MET A 1 -20.40 -0.52 2.43
CA MET A 1 -20.45 0.95 2.56
C MET A 1 -20.34 1.58 1.17
N SER A 2 -21.26 2.48 0.81
CA SER A 2 -21.15 3.37 -0.35
C SER A 2 -20.35 4.62 0.01
N LEU A 3 -19.68 5.21 -0.99
CA LEU A 3 -19.02 6.51 -0.82
C LEU A 3 -20.07 7.61 -0.91
N SER A 4 -20.08 8.51 0.07
CA SER A 4 -20.86 9.74 -0.03
C SER A 4 -20.22 10.70 -1.04
N GLU A 5 -20.95 11.72 -1.49
CA GLU A 5 -20.39 12.76 -2.36
C GLU A 5 -19.21 13.49 -1.69
N ASN A 6 -19.29 13.71 -0.37
CA ASN A 6 -18.19 14.27 0.40
C ASN A 6 -16.95 13.36 0.37
N ASP A 7 -17.14 12.04 0.54
CA ASP A 7 -16.04 11.09 0.45
C ASP A 7 -15.38 11.13 -0.94
N LYS A 8 -16.19 11.16 -2.01
CA LYS A 8 -15.70 11.22 -3.39
C LYS A 8 -14.90 12.49 -3.66
N GLN A 9 -15.42 13.65 -3.22
CA GLN A 9 -14.75 14.94 -3.38
C GLN A 9 -13.40 14.94 -2.64
N MET A 10 -13.38 14.46 -1.39
CA MET A 10 -12.17 14.39 -0.58
C MET A 10 -11.10 13.51 -1.24
N VAL A 11 -11.49 12.33 -1.74
CA VAL A 11 -10.60 11.43 -2.47
C VAL A 11 -10.03 12.11 -3.71
N LYS A 12 -10.86 12.76 -4.53
CA LYS A 12 -10.42 13.48 -5.73
C LYS A 12 -9.47 14.63 -5.39
N THR A 13 -9.78 15.43 -4.36
CA THR A 13 -8.96 16.55 -3.91
C THR A 13 -7.60 16.07 -3.43
N LEU A 14 -7.55 15.03 -2.59
CA LEU A 14 -6.28 14.48 -2.13
C LEU A 14 -5.51 13.83 -3.28
N TRP A 15 -6.18 13.07 -4.16
CA TRP A 15 -5.57 12.45 -5.33
C TRP A 15 -4.88 13.47 -6.24
N ALA A 16 -5.51 14.62 -6.48
CA ALA A 16 -4.92 15.69 -7.27
C ALA A 16 -3.57 16.17 -6.69
N LYS A 17 -3.44 16.23 -5.36
CA LYS A 17 -2.19 16.61 -4.68
C LYS A 17 -1.12 15.52 -4.72
N ILE A 18 -1.52 14.24 -4.58
CA ILE A 18 -0.57 13.12 -4.48
C ILE A 18 -0.16 12.54 -5.84
N SER A 19 -1.00 12.72 -6.88
CA SER A 19 -0.76 12.14 -8.21
C SER A 19 0.58 12.50 -8.85
N PRO A 20 1.17 13.71 -8.66
CA PRO A 20 2.52 14.00 -9.17
C PRO A 20 3.62 13.14 -8.52
N ALA A 21 3.38 12.62 -7.32
CA ALA A 21 4.31 11.75 -6.59
C ALA A 21 3.93 10.26 -6.67
N ALA A 22 2.87 9.89 -7.40
CA ALA A 22 2.26 8.56 -7.39
C ALA A 22 3.28 7.43 -7.65
N ASP A 23 4.20 7.60 -8.60
CA ASP A 23 5.23 6.60 -8.92
C ASP A 23 6.11 6.26 -7.70
N GLN A 24 6.49 7.27 -6.91
CA GLN A 24 7.31 7.08 -5.71
C GLN A 24 6.50 6.42 -4.59
N LEU A 25 5.24 6.85 -4.41
CA LEU A 25 4.34 6.29 -3.39
C LEU A 25 4.05 4.81 -3.65
N GLY A 26 3.88 4.43 -4.93
CA GLY A 26 3.65 3.05 -5.33
C GLY A 26 4.87 2.15 -5.08
N CYS A 27 6.06 2.64 -5.42
CA CYS A 27 7.31 1.94 -5.09
C CYS A 27 7.44 1.75 -3.58
N GLU A 28 7.19 2.81 -2.81
CA GLU A 28 7.29 2.80 -1.37
C GLU A 28 6.29 1.82 -0.74
N ALA A 29 5.03 1.86 -1.16
CA ALA A 29 3.94 0.99 -0.68
C ALA A 29 4.19 -0.50 -1.00
N LEU A 30 4.66 -0.81 -2.21
CA LEU A 30 5.00 -2.19 -2.60
C LEU A 30 6.24 -2.70 -1.88
N SER A 31 7.24 -1.85 -1.67
CA SER A 31 8.39 -2.21 -0.86
C SER A 31 7.96 -2.64 0.55
N ARG A 32 6.95 -1.99 1.15
CA ARG A 32 6.41 -2.42 2.47
C ARG A 32 5.78 -3.81 2.45
N LEU A 33 5.23 -4.19 1.30
CA LEU A 33 4.68 -5.53 1.06
C LEU A 33 5.80 -6.59 0.98
N ALA A 34 6.96 -6.21 0.43
CA ALA A 34 7.90 -7.14 -0.18
C ALA A 34 9.12 -7.53 0.67
N THR A 35 9.25 -7.15 1.94
CA THR A 35 10.49 -7.42 2.71
C THR A 35 10.30 -8.30 3.94
N PHE A 36 11.24 -9.25 4.07
CA PHE A 36 11.28 -10.38 4.98
C PHE A 36 12.35 -10.06 6.03
N TYR A 37 12.11 -10.49 7.28
CA TYR A 37 12.88 -11.51 8.02
C TYR A 37 14.40 -11.69 7.86
N THR A 38 15.16 -10.97 7.05
CA THR A 38 16.62 -11.06 7.09
C THR A 38 17.23 -10.40 8.33
N PHE A 39 16.46 -9.58 9.07
CA PHE A 39 16.89 -9.05 10.37
C PHE A 39 16.35 -9.86 11.56
N ILE A 40 15.21 -10.54 11.42
CA ILE A 40 14.63 -11.34 12.52
C ILE A 40 15.11 -12.79 12.51
N PHE A 41 15.52 -13.37 11.38
CA PHE A 41 16.09 -14.72 11.39
C PHE A 41 17.54 -14.77 11.91
N HIS A 42 18.23 -13.63 11.99
CA HIS A 42 19.52 -13.53 12.70
C HIS A 42 19.37 -13.08 14.16
N LEU A 43 18.16 -12.69 14.57
CA LEU A 43 17.81 -12.32 15.94
C LEU A 43 16.72 -13.23 16.52
N HIS A 44 16.71 -14.52 16.12
CA HIS A 44 15.87 -15.55 16.75
C HIS A 44 16.69 -16.53 17.61
N LEU A 45 17.91 -16.16 18.00
CA LEU A 45 18.71 -16.98 18.92
C LEU A 45 19.03 -16.32 20.27
N HIS A 46 18.56 -15.11 20.58
CA HIS A 46 18.63 -14.62 21.95
C HIS A 46 17.47 -13.70 22.35
N GLN A 47 16.63 -14.29 23.19
CA GLN A 47 15.91 -13.71 24.32
C GLN A 47 14.82 -12.65 24.09
N HIS A 48 13.62 -13.12 24.45
CA HIS A 48 12.48 -12.40 24.98
C HIS A 48 12.85 -11.26 25.95
N LEU A 49 12.07 -10.17 25.88
CA LEU A 49 11.79 -9.13 26.90
C LEU A 49 12.36 -7.70 26.75
N LEU A 50 12.79 -7.23 25.57
CA LEU A 50 13.25 -5.82 25.44
C LEU A 50 12.85 -5.08 24.15
N THR A 51 11.63 -5.25 23.62
CA THR A 51 11.22 -4.57 22.38
C THR A 51 10.62 -3.18 22.55
N ASP A 52 10.14 -2.81 23.74
CA ASP A 52 9.25 -1.63 23.83
C ASP A 52 9.95 -0.35 24.31
N VAL A 53 11.07 -0.44 25.05
CA VAL A 53 11.68 0.74 25.68
C VAL A 53 12.91 1.28 24.92
N LEU A 54 13.66 0.43 24.21
CA LEU A 54 14.80 0.89 23.40
C LEU A 54 14.39 1.56 22.07
N PHE A 55 13.15 1.34 21.62
CA PHE A 55 12.66 1.83 20.33
C PHE A 55 12.24 3.31 20.33
N LEU A 56 12.06 3.90 21.52
CA LEU A 56 11.74 5.32 21.73
C LEU A 56 13.00 6.19 21.89
N GLY A 57 14.08 5.65 22.47
CA GLY A 57 15.29 6.43 22.78
C GLY A 57 16.17 6.78 21.56
N LEU A 58 16.17 5.95 20.51
CA LEU A 58 16.98 6.18 19.30
C LEU A 58 16.24 6.94 18.19
N ALA A 59 14.97 7.30 18.38
CA ALA A 59 14.17 7.99 17.37
C ALA A 59 14.52 9.49 17.24
N ASN A 60 15.22 10.07 18.21
CA ASN A 60 15.47 11.52 18.28
C ASN A 60 16.83 11.96 17.71
N GLU A 61 17.70 11.05 17.25
CA GLU A 61 19.11 11.36 16.92
C GLU A 61 19.51 11.07 15.47
N LEU A 62 18.57 10.78 14.55
CA LEU A 62 18.90 10.42 13.17
C LEU A 62 18.26 11.36 12.13
N PRO A 63 19.04 11.86 11.15
CA PRO A 63 18.56 12.80 10.13
C PRO A 63 17.42 12.22 9.29
N PRO A 64 16.61 13.08 8.62
CA PRO A 64 15.31 12.74 8.02
C PRO A 64 15.32 11.64 6.94
N PHE A 65 16.48 11.15 6.54
CA PHE A 65 16.63 10.06 5.56
C PHE A 65 16.43 8.66 6.15
N HIS A 66 16.35 8.49 7.47
CA HIS A 66 16.17 7.18 8.12
C HIS A 66 14.71 6.75 8.36
N CYS A 67 13.72 7.57 8.02
CA CYS A 67 12.31 7.14 8.08
C CYS A 67 11.95 6.07 7.03
N TYR A 68 12.81 5.90 6.01
CA TYR A 68 12.70 4.85 4.98
C TYR A 68 12.99 3.43 5.50
N CYS A 69 13.66 3.28 6.65
CA CYS A 69 14.15 1.98 7.13
C CYS A 69 13.23 1.24 8.11
N ARG A 70 12.07 1.81 8.51
CA ARG A 70 11.11 1.13 9.40
C ARG A 70 10.02 0.32 8.68
N MET A 71 10.24 0.00 7.41
CA MET A 71 9.14 -0.23 6.49
C MET A 71 9.13 -1.59 5.81
N PHE A 72 9.76 -2.62 6.41
CA PHE A 72 10.17 -3.81 5.67
C PHE A 72 9.92 -5.16 6.34
N LEU A 73 8.73 -5.34 6.95
CA LEU A 73 8.50 -6.53 7.80
C LEU A 73 7.09 -7.14 7.83
N VAL A 74 6.08 -6.59 7.15
CA VAL A 74 4.71 -6.72 7.71
C VAL A 74 3.90 -7.90 7.14
N PHE A 75 4.11 -8.37 5.90
CA PHE A 75 3.19 -9.34 5.27
C PHE A 75 3.90 -10.41 4.42
N PRO A 76 4.57 -11.41 5.01
CA PRO A 76 5.34 -12.42 4.28
C PRO A 76 4.52 -13.28 3.30
N GLN A 77 3.21 -13.40 3.51
CA GLN A 77 2.30 -14.20 2.67
C GLN A 77 2.16 -13.68 1.23
N THR A 78 2.43 -12.40 0.98
CA THR A 78 2.28 -11.77 -0.35
C THR A 78 3.48 -12.03 -1.27
N LYS A 79 4.60 -12.51 -0.71
CA LYS A 79 5.88 -12.72 -1.41
C LYS A 79 5.78 -13.76 -2.50
N THR A 80 4.95 -14.77 -2.29
CA THR A 80 4.77 -15.90 -3.21
C THR A 80 4.34 -15.43 -4.59
N TYR A 81 3.56 -14.36 -4.68
CA TYR A 81 3.12 -13.76 -5.94
C TYR A 81 4.25 -13.07 -6.73
N PHE A 82 5.37 -12.73 -6.08
CA PHE A 82 6.49 -12.00 -6.68
C PHE A 82 7.78 -12.82 -6.72
N ALA A 83 7.73 -14.13 -6.48
CA ALA A 83 8.91 -15.00 -6.46
C ALA A 83 9.69 -15.04 -7.79
N HIS A 84 9.07 -14.62 -8.89
CA HIS A 84 9.67 -14.54 -10.22
C HIS A 84 10.50 -13.27 -10.44
N TRP A 85 10.48 -12.30 -9.51
CA TRP A 85 11.30 -11.09 -9.64
C TRP A 85 12.73 -11.33 -9.14
N PRO A 86 13.74 -10.81 -9.86
CA PRO A 86 15.13 -10.96 -9.47
C PRO A 86 15.49 -10.20 -8.19
N ASP A 87 14.75 -9.12 -7.89
CA ASP A 87 15.01 -8.27 -6.73
C ASP A 87 13.71 -7.62 -6.21
N LEU A 88 13.46 -7.82 -4.91
CA LEU A 88 12.33 -7.27 -4.15
C LEU A 88 12.73 -6.13 -3.21
N SER A 89 14.00 -5.70 -3.26
CA SER A 89 14.53 -4.61 -2.43
C SER A 89 13.87 -3.26 -2.71
N LEU A 90 14.06 -2.31 -1.77
CA LEU A 90 13.61 -0.93 -1.94
C LEU A 90 14.14 -0.38 -3.25
N GLY A 91 13.25 0.15 -4.10
CA GLY A 91 13.67 0.86 -5.29
C GLY A 91 14.34 -0.01 -6.35
N SER A 92 14.22 -1.34 -6.26
CA SER A 92 14.56 -2.23 -7.38
C SER A 92 13.71 -1.86 -8.60
N ASP A 93 14.24 -2.14 -9.80
CA ASP A 93 13.52 -1.83 -11.04
C ASP A 93 12.18 -2.56 -11.14
N SER A 94 12.11 -3.80 -10.63
CA SER A 94 10.88 -4.59 -10.59
C SER A 94 9.82 -3.93 -9.70
N VAL A 95 10.22 -3.52 -8.49
CA VAL A 95 9.31 -2.87 -7.53
C VAL A 95 8.87 -1.49 -8.03
N LYS A 96 9.77 -0.69 -8.60
CA LYS A 96 9.42 0.60 -9.21
C LYS A 96 8.44 0.45 -10.36
N LYS A 97 8.70 -0.47 -11.29
CA LYS A 97 7.83 -0.71 -12.45
C LYS A 97 6.45 -1.18 -12.04
N HIS A 98 6.36 -2.08 -11.06
CA HIS A 98 5.07 -2.55 -10.59
C HIS A 98 4.34 -1.52 -9.72
N GLY A 99 5.07 -0.74 -8.91
CA GLY A 99 4.51 0.31 -8.07
C GLY A 99 3.81 1.38 -8.90
N LYS A 100 4.42 1.73 -10.03
CA LYS A 100 3.78 2.57 -11.05
C LYS A 100 2.49 1.98 -11.59
N LYS A 101 2.46 0.69 -11.94
CA LYS A 101 1.24 0.02 -12.42
C LYS A 101 0.12 0.07 -11.37
N VAL A 102 0.44 -0.25 -10.11
CA VAL A 102 -0.52 -0.18 -9.00
C VAL A 102 -1.11 1.22 -8.87
N MET A 103 -0.26 2.26 -8.84
CA MET A 103 -0.75 3.62 -8.64
C MET A 103 -1.48 4.20 -9.85
N ASN A 104 -1.13 3.77 -11.07
CA ASN A 104 -1.94 4.07 -12.25
C ASN A 104 -3.35 3.49 -12.12
N SER A 105 -3.48 2.23 -11.68
CA SER A 105 -4.79 1.61 -11.43
C SER A 105 -5.55 2.26 -10.28
N VAL A 106 -4.88 2.78 -9.25
CA VAL A 106 -5.53 3.63 -8.23
C VAL A 106 -6.07 4.91 -8.87
N GLY A 107 -5.32 5.54 -9.78
CA GLY A 107 -5.80 6.69 -10.55
C GLY A 107 -7.02 6.37 -11.42
N GLU A 108 -7.02 5.22 -12.08
CA GLU A 108 -8.19 4.71 -12.82
C GLU A 108 -9.39 4.52 -11.88
N ALA A 109 -9.19 3.98 -10.67
CA ALA A 109 -10.24 3.85 -9.68
C ALA A 109 -10.79 5.20 -9.21
N VAL A 110 -9.94 6.22 -9.03
CA VAL A 110 -10.39 7.59 -8.70
C VAL A 110 -11.20 8.21 -9.84
N ASN A 111 -10.81 7.96 -11.10
CA ASN A 111 -11.56 8.43 -12.27
C ASN A 111 -12.93 7.73 -12.42
N ASN A 112 -13.02 6.47 -12.02
CA ASN A 112 -14.24 5.66 -12.04
C ASN A 112 -14.91 5.56 -10.66
N ILE A 113 -14.75 6.56 -9.79
CA ILE A 113 -15.22 6.47 -8.39
C ILE A 113 -16.74 6.29 -8.26
N ASP A 114 -17.50 6.69 -9.29
CA ASP A 114 -18.95 6.54 -9.35
C ASP A 114 -19.39 5.11 -9.72
N ASP A 115 -18.57 4.39 -10.49
CA ASP A 115 -18.76 2.98 -10.83
C ASP A 115 -17.44 2.19 -10.79
N LEU A 116 -17.00 1.87 -9.57
CA LEU A 116 -15.78 1.11 -9.35
C LEU A 116 -15.86 -0.33 -9.87
N PHE A 117 -17.05 -0.93 -9.90
CA PHE A 117 -17.22 -2.32 -10.32
C PHE A 117 -17.12 -2.44 -11.85
N GLY A 118 -17.76 -1.54 -12.59
CA GLY A 118 -17.57 -1.44 -14.03
C GLY A 118 -16.14 -1.03 -14.40
N GLY A 119 -15.63 0.03 -13.77
CA GLY A 119 -14.31 0.60 -14.09
C GLY A 119 -13.13 -0.34 -13.81
N LEU A 120 -13.24 -1.24 -12.82
CA LEU A 120 -12.16 -2.17 -12.45
C LEU A 120 -12.42 -3.62 -12.90
N SER A 121 -13.46 -3.89 -13.69
CA SER A 121 -13.87 -5.26 -14.04
C SER A 121 -12.73 -6.06 -14.69
N SER A 122 -12.06 -5.53 -15.72
CA SER A 122 -10.95 -6.24 -16.38
C SER A 122 -9.76 -6.48 -15.44
N LEU A 123 -9.51 -5.56 -14.50
CA LEU A 123 -8.44 -5.70 -13.52
C LEU A 123 -8.79 -6.77 -12.47
N SER A 124 -10.07 -6.86 -12.08
CA SER A 124 -10.58 -7.93 -11.22
C SER A 124 -10.43 -9.31 -11.87
N GLU A 125 -10.81 -9.46 -13.14
CA GLU A 125 -10.64 -10.72 -13.90
C GLU A 125 -9.17 -11.15 -13.98
N LEU A 126 -8.26 -10.20 -14.26
CA LEU A 126 -6.83 -10.46 -14.28
C LEU A 126 -6.35 -11.02 -12.93
N HIS A 127 -6.73 -10.39 -11.82
CA HIS A 127 -6.31 -10.81 -10.49
C HIS A 127 -6.97 -12.12 -10.04
N ALA A 128 -8.22 -12.37 -10.42
CA ALA A 128 -8.97 -13.57 -10.07
C ALA A 128 -8.47 -14.80 -10.83
N PHE A 129 -8.41 -14.72 -12.16
CA PHE A 129 -8.25 -15.92 -13.00
C PHE A 129 -6.81 -16.17 -13.44
N GLN A 130 -6.05 -15.10 -13.74
CA GLN A 130 -4.69 -15.23 -14.25
C GLN A 130 -3.66 -15.21 -13.11
N LEU A 131 -3.73 -14.19 -12.24
CA LEU A 131 -2.77 -14.04 -11.15
C LEU A 131 -3.16 -14.82 -9.89
N ARG A 132 -4.45 -15.13 -9.73
CA ARG A 132 -5.01 -15.89 -8.59
C ARG A 132 -4.58 -15.34 -7.24
N ILE A 133 -4.63 -14.01 -7.11
CA ILE A 133 -4.25 -13.31 -5.86
C ILE A 133 -5.35 -13.52 -4.83
N ASP A 134 -5.03 -13.92 -3.60
CA ASP A 134 -6.07 -14.02 -2.56
C ASP A 134 -6.64 -12.61 -2.28
N PRO A 135 -7.98 -12.40 -2.36
CA PRO A 135 -8.63 -11.10 -2.15
C PRO A 135 -8.28 -10.41 -0.83
N THR A 136 -7.90 -11.16 0.20
CA THR A 136 -7.47 -10.61 1.50
C THR A 136 -6.25 -9.69 1.37
N ASN A 137 -5.40 -9.90 0.35
CA ASN A 137 -4.20 -9.10 0.12
C ASN A 137 -4.50 -7.68 -0.40
N PHE A 138 -5.67 -7.42 -0.99
CA PHE A 138 -6.01 -6.07 -1.44
C PHE A 138 -6.09 -5.09 -0.27
N LYS A 139 -6.65 -5.51 0.86
CA LYS A 139 -6.72 -4.68 2.08
C LYS A 139 -5.34 -4.37 2.64
N ILE A 140 -4.41 -5.32 2.54
CA ILE A 140 -3.02 -5.15 2.96
C ILE A 140 -2.33 -4.08 2.11
N LEU A 141 -2.48 -4.14 0.78
CA LEU A 141 -1.91 -3.14 -0.12
C LEU A 141 -2.51 -1.76 0.14
N SER A 142 -3.84 -1.67 0.28
CA SER A 142 -4.54 -0.44 0.62
C SER A 142 -4.00 0.20 1.91
N HIS A 143 -3.82 -0.59 2.96
CA HIS A 143 -3.25 -0.09 4.22
C HIS A 143 -1.83 0.48 4.02
N ASN A 144 -0.96 -0.22 3.28
CA ASN A 144 0.38 0.27 3.02
C ASN A 144 0.39 1.59 2.22
N ILE A 145 -0.53 1.75 1.27
CA ILE A 145 -0.70 3.00 0.52
C ILE A 145 -1.14 4.13 1.47
N LEU A 146 -2.10 3.89 2.36
CA LEU A 146 -2.54 4.89 3.35
C LEU A 146 -1.39 5.36 4.24
N VAL A 147 -0.57 4.46 4.77
CA VAL A 147 0.55 4.85 5.62
C VAL A 147 1.59 5.67 4.84
N VAL A 148 1.88 5.31 3.59
CA VAL A 148 2.81 6.07 2.75
C VAL A 148 2.26 7.47 2.45
N ILE A 149 0.97 7.61 2.16
CA ILE A 149 0.33 8.91 1.96
C ILE A 149 0.42 9.74 3.24
N ALA A 150 0.09 9.17 4.41
CA ALA A 150 0.16 9.85 5.70
C ALA A 150 1.57 10.37 6.02
N ASN A 151 2.60 9.58 5.70
CA ASN A 151 3.99 9.97 5.94
C ASN A 151 4.47 11.07 4.98
N ARG A 152 4.00 11.05 3.73
CA ARG A 152 4.49 11.94 2.66
C ARG A 152 3.71 13.24 2.55
N PHE A 153 2.45 13.24 2.96
CA PHE A 153 1.52 14.36 2.91
C PHE A 153 0.79 14.55 4.25
N PRO A 154 1.52 14.70 5.38
CA PRO A 154 0.91 14.74 6.70
C PRO A 154 -0.09 15.90 6.86
N ASP A 155 0.19 17.05 6.26
CA ASP A 155 -0.67 18.24 6.34
C ASP A 155 -1.98 18.10 5.53
N ASP A 156 -1.98 17.22 4.53
CA ASP A 156 -3.16 16.94 3.69
C ASP A 156 -3.94 15.70 4.16
N PHE A 157 -3.41 14.95 5.12
CA PHE A 157 -3.97 13.69 5.61
C PHE A 157 -4.71 13.87 6.95
N SER A 158 -5.75 14.70 6.94
CA SER A 158 -6.63 14.89 8.09
C SER A 158 -7.39 13.60 8.46
N VAL A 159 -8.04 13.58 9.63
CA VAL A 159 -8.86 12.45 10.07
C VAL A 159 -10.01 12.16 9.08
N GLU A 160 -10.61 13.21 8.54
CA GLU A 160 -11.68 13.12 7.53
C GLU A 160 -11.12 12.58 6.20
N ALA A 161 -9.97 13.08 5.76
CA ALA A 161 -9.30 12.61 4.55
C ALA A 161 -8.93 11.13 4.67
N HIS A 162 -8.38 10.71 5.82
CA HIS A 162 -8.08 9.31 6.11
C HIS A 162 -9.34 8.44 6.04
N LEU A 163 -10.42 8.84 6.71
CA LEU A 163 -11.67 8.08 6.71
C LEU A 163 -12.27 7.93 5.30
N SER A 164 -12.28 9.00 4.51
CA SER A 164 -12.77 8.95 3.12
C SER A 164 -11.90 8.06 2.24
N LEU A 165 -10.57 8.11 2.39
CA LEU A 165 -9.66 7.23 1.66
C LEU A 165 -9.79 5.77 2.08
N GLU A 166 -9.96 5.48 3.38
CA GLU A 166 -10.17 4.12 3.88
C GLU A 166 -11.45 3.51 3.29
N LYS A 167 -12.56 4.26 3.28
CA LYS A 167 -13.80 3.84 2.61
C LYS A 167 -13.60 3.60 1.12
N PHE A 168 -12.85 4.48 0.45
CA PHE A 168 -12.56 4.35 -0.98
C PHE A 168 -11.79 3.06 -1.26
N PHE A 169 -10.69 2.83 -0.56
CA PHE A 169 -9.90 1.62 -0.72
C PHE A 169 -10.65 0.35 -0.30
N ALA A 170 -11.55 0.42 0.68
CA ALA A 170 -12.44 -0.69 1.00
C ALA A 170 -13.38 -1.02 -0.17
N ARG A 171 -13.91 -0.01 -0.88
CA ARG A 171 -14.71 -0.24 -2.09
C ARG A 171 -13.87 -0.73 -3.27
N VAL A 172 -12.65 -0.22 -3.45
CA VAL A 172 -11.71 -0.74 -4.47
C VAL A 172 -11.43 -2.21 -4.22
N ALA A 173 -11.14 -2.62 -2.97
CA ALA A 173 -10.92 -4.02 -2.64
C ALA A 173 -12.15 -4.89 -2.93
N LEU A 174 -13.37 -4.39 -2.67
CA LEU A 174 -14.61 -5.10 -3.02
C LEU A 174 -14.77 -5.24 -4.53
N ALA A 175 -14.57 -4.18 -5.31
CA ALA A 175 -14.66 -4.20 -6.76
C ALA A 175 -13.61 -5.13 -7.39
N MET A 176 -12.38 -5.10 -6.88
CA MET A 176 -11.31 -6.02 -7.27
C MET A 176 -11.65 -7.48 -6.96
N SER A 177 -12.52 -7.73 -5.98
CA SER A 177 -12.96 -9.08 -5.59
C SER A 177 -14.21 -9.56 -6.33
N ASP A 178 -14.81 -8.74 -7.20
CA ASP A 178 -16.11 -9.03 -7.84
C ASP A 178 -16.08 -10.30 -8.70
N LYS A 179 -14.99 -10.52 -9.44
CA LYS A 179 -14.85 -11.61 -10.41
C LYS A 179 -14.24 -12.90 -9.85
N TYR A 180 -14.13 -13.02 -8.53
CA TYR A 180 -13.53 -14.19 -7.88
C TYR A 180 -14.44 -15.42 -7.78
N ARG A 181 -15.67 -15.32 -8.30
CA ARG A 181 -16.69 -16.38 -8.27
C ARG A 181 -17.30 -16.57 -9.64
#